data_AF-A0AAW8TN25-F1
#
_entry.id   AF-A0AAW8TN25-F1
#
_cell.length_a   1.000
_cell.length_b   1.000
_cell.length_c   1.000
_cell.angle_alpha   90.00
_cell.angle_beta   90.00
_cell.angle_gamma   90.00
#
_symmetry.space_group_name_H-M   'P 1'
#
loop_
_entity.id
_entity.type
_entity.pdbx_description
1 polymer ?
#
loop_
_entity_poly.entity_id
_entity_poly.type
_entity_poly.pdbx_seq_one_letter_code
_entity_poly.pdbx_strand_id
1 'polypeptide(L)'
;MNKKINFLNAALVLISLLVVFITVVFSIQFFSEEIRPFFVSCLFVSFIVSVLLGFRVLFLLAKMLRYIKKSEAFSMKTLKVVSAIKKTILLISIAFLGILPFFYTVADRQDAPGILVIGFALVLLPFTAFIFSQIVEELFKNAAELKTDNELTI
;
A
#
# COMPACT_ATOMS: atom_id res chain seq x y z
N MET A 1 -7.00 -25.44 0.41
CA MET A 1 -6.10 -24.25 0.49
C MET A 1 -5.79 -23.63 -0.88
N ASN A 2 -5.34 -24.41 -1.86
CA ASN A 2 -4.92 -23.91 -3.18
C ASN A 2 -5.97 -23.09 -3.96
N LYS A 3 -7.26 -23.48 -3.93
CA LYS A 3 -8.34 -22.70 -4.58
C LYS A 3 -8.47 -21.28 -4.01
N LYS A 4 -8.36 -21.12 -2.68
CA LYS A 4 -8.42 -19.81 -1.99
C LYS A 4 -7.24 -18.91 -2.38
N ILE A 5 -6.03 -19.48 -2.47
CA ILE A 5 -4.82 -18.76 -2.88
C ILE A 5 -4.93 -18.31 -4.34
N ASN A 6 -5.43 -19.17 -5.23
CA ASN A 6 -5.64 -18.81 -6.63
C ASN A 6 -6.68 -17.68 -6.78
N PHE A 7 -7.75 -17.71 -5.98
CA PHE A 7 -8.73 -16.62 -5.91
C PHE A 7 -8.08 -15.31 -5.47
N LEU A 8 -7.25 -15.33 -4.41
CA LEU A 8 -6.59 -14.11 -3.94
C LEU A 8 -5.56 -13.57 -4.95
N ASN A 9 -4.85 -14.44 -5.67
CA ASN A 9 -3.99 -14.00 -6.78
C ASN A 9 -4.80 -13.35 -7.91
N ALA A 10 -5.97 -13.88 -8.25
CA ALA A 10 -6.86 -13.25 -9.23
C ALA A 10 -7.33 -11.87 -8.74
N ALA A 11 -7.67 -11.74 -7.46
CA ALA A 11 -8.00 -10.45 -6.85
C ALA A 11 -6.83 -9.45 -6.92
N LEU A 12 -5.59 -9.88 -6.68
CA LEU A 12 -4.40 -9.03 -6.82
C LEU A 12 -4.22 -8.53 -8.26
N VAL A 13 -4.48 -9.37 -9.27
CA VAL A 13 -4.43 -8.97 -10.68
C VAL A 13 -5.53 -7.95 -10.99
N LEU A 14 -6.74 -8.17 -10.50
CA LEU A 14 -7.85 -7.22 -10.67
C LEU A 14 -7.54 -5.86 -10.03
N ILE A 15 -7.00 -5.85 -8.80
CA ILE A 15 -6.58 -4.61 -8.12
C ILE A 15 -5.48 -3.92 -8.93
N SER A 16 -4.51 -4.68 -9.45
CA SER A 16 -3.44 -4.13 -10.32
C SER A 16 -4.03 -3.44 -11.55
N LEU A 17 -5.00 -4.08 -12.21
CA LEU A 17 -5.69 -3.52 -13.39
C LEU A 17 -6.44 -2.23 -13.05
N LEU A 18 -7.16 -2.20 -11.92
CA LEU A 18 -7.87 -1.01 -11.45
C LEU A 18 -6.90 0.14 -11.16
N VAL A 19 -5.77 -0.15 -10.52
CA VAL A 19 -4.73 0.86 -10.26
C VAL A 19 -4.19 1.41 -11.58
N VAL A 20 -3.86 0.56 -12.55
CA VAL A 20 -3.43 1.02 -13.90
C VAL A 20 -4.49 1.91 -14.53
N PHE A 21 -5.75 1.50 -14.52
CA PHE A 21 -6.85 2.26 -15.10
C PHE A 21 -6.96 3.66 -14.47
N ILE A 22 -6.97 3.75 -13.13
CA ILE A 22 -7.02 5.03 -12.41
C ILE A 22 -5.79 5.89 -12.74
N THR A 23 -4.60 5.30 -12.76
CA THR A 23 -3.36 6.02 -13.11
C THR A 23 -3.42 6.60 -14.53
N VAL A 24 -3.95 5.86 -15.51
CA VAL A 24 -4.09 6.33 -16.88
C VAL A 24 -5.07 7.51 -16.96
N VAL A 25 -6.26 7.38 -16.35
CA VAL A 25 -7.26 8.45 -16.33
C VAL A 25 -6.71 9.72 -15.70
N PHE A 26 -6.05 9.60 -14.54
CA PHE A 26 -5.47 10.74 -13.84
C PHE A 26 -4.30 11.37 -14.60
N SER A 27 -3.50 10.56 -15.29
CA SER A 27 -2.40 11.05 -16.14
C SER A 27 -2.94 11.84 -17.32
N ILE A 28 -3.98 11.36 -18.01
CA ILE A 28 -4.60 12.09 -19.12
C ILE A 28 -5.11 13.45 -18.63
N GLN A 29 -5.80 13.50 -17.49
CA GLN A 29 -6.25 14.77 -16.90
C GLN A 29 -5.08 15.72 -16.60
N PHE A 30 -4.02 15.22 -15.97
CA PHE A 30 -2.83 16.02 -15.65
C PHE A 30 -2.15 16.59 -16.90
N PHE A 31 -2.03 15.81 -17.98
CA PHE A 31 -1.39 16.27 -19.21
C PHE A 31 -2.28 17.15 -20.09
N SER A 32 -3.60 17.20 -19.83
CA SER A 32 -4.54 18.01 -20.61
C SER A 32 -4.55 19.50 -20.20
N GLU A 33 -4.01 19.86 -19.04
CA GLU A 33 -3.94 21.26 -18.60
C GLU A 33 -2.68 21.97 -19.12
N GLU A 34 -2.84 23.09 -19.84
CA GLU A 34 -1.72 23.87 -20.40
C GLU A 34 -0.91 24.65 -19.35
N ILE A 35 -1.56 25.21 -18.33
CA ILE A 35 -0.92 26.00 -17.27
C ILE A 35 -1.07 25.26 -15.94
N ARG A 36 0.05 24.75 -15.43
CA ARG A 36 0.08 23.94 -14.20
C ARG A 36 0.86 24.63 -13.08
N PRO A 37 0.21 24.97 -11.95
CA PRO A 37 0.92 25.45 -10.77
C PRO A 37 1.96 24.43 -10.29
N PHE A 38 3.10 24.90 -9.77
CA PHE A 38 4.16 24.04 -9.23
C PHE A 38 3.63 22.99 -8.23
N PHE A 39 2.66 23.40 -7.42
CA PHE A 39 2.06 22.52 -6.42
C PHE A 39 1.29 21.33 -7.05
N VAL A 40 0.62 21.52 -8.18
CA VAL A 40 -0.08 20.44 -8.91
C VAL A 40 0.91 19.41 -9.45
N SER A 41 2.08 19.87 -9.93
CA SER A 41 3.17 18.97 -10.33
C SER A 41 3.73 18.17 -9.16
N CYS A 42 3.86 18.77 -7.98
CA CYS A 42 4.31 18.07 -6.77
C CYS A 42 3.33 16.96 -6.35
N LEU A 43 2.02 17.24 -6.42
CA LEU A 43 0.98 16.24 -6.17
C LEU A 43 1.07 15.07 -7.14
N PHE A 44 1.25 15.36 -8.43
CA PHE A 44 1.37 14.33 -9.45
C PHE A 44 2.59 13.43 -9.19
N VAL A 45 3.73 14.00 -8.78
CA VAL A 45 4.90 13.21 -8.36
C VAL A 45 4.56 12.32 -7.17
N SER A 46 3.92 12.85 -6.13
CA SER A 46 3.50 12.05 -4.96
C SER A 46 2.53 10.92 -5.33
N PHE A 47 1.60 11.20 -6.26
CA PHE A 47 0.68 10.21 -6.80
C PHE A 47 1.43 9.08 -7.51
N ILE A 48 2.36 9.40 -8.43
CA ILE A 48 3.15 8.39 -9.15
C ILE A 48 4.02 7.57 -8.18
N VAL A 49 4.67 8.21 -7.20
CA VAL A 49 5.43 7.51 -6.16
C VAL A 49 4.53 6.54 -5.38
N SER A 50 3.32 6.97 -5.00
CA SER A 50 2.35 6.13 -4.29
C SER A 50 1.90 4.94 -5.14
N VAL A 51 1.68 5.13 -6.44
CA VAL A 51 1.32 4.06 -7.39
C VAL A 51 2.45 3.03 -7.50
N LEU A 52 3.70 3.48 -7.64
CA LEU A 52 4.87 2.59 -7.72
C LEU A 52 5.03 1.76 -6.43
N LEU A 53 4.88 2.39 -5.27
CA LEU A 53 4.90 1.69 -3.98
C LEU A 53 3.71 0.72 -3.86
N GLY A 54 2.53 1.08 -4.39
CA GLY A 54 1.37 0.20 -4.47
C GLY A 54 1.64 -1.07 -5.26
N PHE A 55 2.23 -0.97 -6.45
CA PHE A 55 2.67 -2.14 -7.23
C PHE A 55 3.71 -2.97 -6.49
N ARG A 56 4.62 -2.33 -5.74
CA ARG A 56 5.59 -3.03 -4.91
C ARG A 56 4.91 -3.87 -3.82
N VAL A 57 3.85 -3.36 -3.17
CA VAL A 57 3.04 -4.12 -2.21
C VAL A 57 2.33 -5.29 -2.88
N LEU A 58 1.67 -5.07 -4.02
CA LEU A 58 0.98 -6.12 -4.78
C LEU A 58 1.92 -7.28 -5.15
N PHE A 59 3.13 -6.96 -5.61
CA PHE A 59 4.17 -7.94 -5.90
C PHE A 59 4.60 -8.72 -4.66
N LEU A 60 4.79 -8.05 -3.52
CA LEU A 60 5.15 -8.71 -2.26
C LEU A 60 4.04 -9.63 -1.75
N LEU A 61 2.78 -9.23 -1.86
CA LEU A 61 1.63 -10.05 -1.50
C LEU A 61 1.55 -11.31 -2.36
N ALA A 62 1.74 -11.19 -3.68
CA ALA A 62 1.82 -12.34 -4.58
C ALA A 62 2.99 -13.28 -4.21
N LYS A 63 4.15 -12.72 -3.84
CA LYS A 63 5.30 -13.49 -3.36
C LYS A 63 5.01 -14.22 -2.04
N MET A 64 4.35 -13.56 -1.09
CA MET A 64 3.91 -14.16 0.17
C MET A 64 2.97 -15.34 -0.08
N LEU A 65 1.98 -15.17 -0.97
CA LEU A 65 1.04 -16.24 -1.33
C LEU A 65 1.72 -17.47 -1.91
N ARG A 66 2.79 -17.27 -2.69
CA ARG A 66 3.62 -18.38 -3.19
C ARG A 66 4.33 -19.13 -2.07
N TYR A 67 4.82 -18.45 -1.04
CA TYR A 67 5.43 -19.12 0.12
C TYR A 67 4.40 -19.88 0.95
N ILE A 68 3.20 -19.32 1.14
CA ILE A 68 2.09 -20.02 1.79
C ILE A 68 1.74 -21.31 1.02
N LYS A 69 1.69 -21.24 -0.31
CA LYS A 69 1.44 -22.42 -1.16
C LYS A 69 2.51 -23.51 -1.05
N LYS A 70 3.75 -23.13 -0.71
CA LYS A 70 4.88 -24.04 -0.47
C LYS A 70 4.98 -24.54 0.98
N SER A 71 3.96 -24.28 1.81
CA SER A 71 3.98 -24.57 3.25
C SER A 71 5.10 -23.86 4.03
N GLU A 72 5.68 -22.80 3.47
CA GLU A 72 6.75 -21.97 4.08
C GLU A 72 6.17 -20.71 4.74
N ALA A 73 4.90 -20.72 5.17
CA ALA A 73 4.19 -19.53 5.67
C ALA A 73 4.86 -18.88 6.89
N PHE A 74 5.37 -19.68 7.82
CA PHE A 74 6.05 -19.21 9.04
C PHE A 74 7.57 -19.39 8.95
N SER A 75 8.14 -19.19 7.75
CA SER A 75 9.59 -19.23 7.55
C SER A 75 10.20 -17.83 7.65
N MET A 76 11.51 -17.78 7.93
CA MET A 76 12.29 -16.54 7.86
C MET A 76 12.21 -15.84 6.48
N LYS A 77 12.01 -16.61 5.40
CA LYS A 77 11.81 -16.06 4.05
C LYS A 77 10.48 -15.29 3.96
N THR A 78 9.41 -15.84 4.53
CA THR A 78 8.10 -15.18 4.56
C THR A 78 8.12 -13.98 5.48
N LEU A 79 8.76 -14.06 6.65
CA LEU A 79 8.90 -12.93 7.57
C LEU A 79 9.61 -11.73 6.91
N LYS A 80 10.67 -11.98 6.12
CA LYS A 80 11.32 -10.93 5.31
C LYS A 80 10.37 -10.26 4.32
N VAL A 81 9.44 -11.02 3.73
CA VAL A 81 8.42 -10.46 2.81
C VAL A 81 7.38 -9.64 3.56
N VAL A 82 6.89 -10.13 4.71
CA VAL A 82 5.93 -9.40 5.56
C VAL A 82 6.55 -8.07 6.05
N SER A 83 7.80 -8.10 6.49
CA SER A 83 8.53 -6.89 6.89
C SER A 83 8.67 -5.89 5.74
N ALA A 84 8.94 -6.38 4.53
CA ALA A 84 9.00 -5.54 3.34
C ALA A 84 7.65 -4.93 2.98
N ILE A 85 6.54 -5.66 3.17
CA ILE A 85 5.18 -5.13 2.96
C ILE A 85 4.94 -3.99 3.93
N LYS A 86 5.16 -4.20 5.23
CA LYS A 86 5.02 -3.17 6.27
C LYS A 86 5.79 -1.91 5.91
N LYS A 87 7.09 -2.05 5.60
CA LYS A 87 7.95 -0.89 5.25
C LYS A 87 7.43 -0.15 4.02
N THR A 88 6.92 -0.87 3.03
CA THR A 88 6.35 -0.26 1.82
C THR A 88 5.05 0.50 2.14
N ILE A 89 4.18 -0.05 3.00
CA ILE A 89 2.95 0.64 3.45
C ILE A 89 3.28 1.91 4.24
N LEU A 90 4.34 1.91 5.05
CA LEU A 90 4.81 3.12 5.73
C LEU A 90 5.23 4.21 4.73
N LEU A 91 5.98 3.85 3.69
CA LEU A 91 6.37 4.79 2.65
C LEU A 91 5.16 5.36 1.91
N ILE A 92 4.14 4.54 1.64
CA ILE A 92 2.86 5.01 1.06
C ILE A 92 2.19 6.00 2.01
N SER A 93 2.17 5.72 3.32
CA SER A 93 1.59 6.60 4.32
C SER A 93 2.27 7.98 4.34
N ILE A 94 3.60 8.00 4.23
CA ILE A 94 4.38 9.24 4.15
C ILE A 94 4.10 9.97 2.83
N ALA A 95 4.05 9.27 1.70
CA ALA A 95 3.74 9.86 0.39
C ALA A 95 2.36 10.53 0.38
N PHE A 96 1.37 9.90 1.02
CA PHE A 96 0.01 10.43 1.13
C PHE A 96 -0.06 11.78 1.86
N LEU A 97 0.87 12.11 2.76
CA LEU A 97 0.93 13.46 3.36
C LEU A 97 1.11 14.55 2.30
N GLY A 98 1.77 14.23 1.19
CA GLY A 98 1.95 15.14 0.06
C GLY A 98 0.64 15.58 -0.59
N ILE A 99 -0.49 14.90 -0.35
CA ILE A 99 -1.79 15.28 -0.88
C ILE A 99 -2.45 16.42 -0.07
N LEU A 100 -2.06 16.63 1.18
CA LEU A 100 -2.72 17.58 2.08
C LEU A 100 -2.76 19.02 1.55
N PRO A 101 -1.70 19.57 0.92
CA PRO A 101 -1.77 20.96 0.49
C PRO A 101 -2.75 21.15 -0.70
N PHE A 102 -3.17 20.08 -1.38
CA PHE A 102 -4.27 20.13 -2.36
C PHE A 102 -5.59 20.39 -1.65
N PHE A 103 -5.89 19.57 -0.65
CA PHE A 103 -7.09 19.72 0.15
C PHE A 103 -7.12 21.06 0.87
N TYR A 104 -5.97 21.56 1.35
CA TYR A 104 -5.86 22.90 1.90
C TYR A 104 -6.22 23.98 0.88
N THR A 105 -5.63 23.94 -0.32
CA THR A 105 -5.88 24.95 -1.36
C THR A 105 -7.35 24.95 -1.80
N VAL A 106 -7.96 23.77 -1.92
CA VAL A 106 -9.38 23.64 -2.29
C VAL A 106 -10.28 24.14 -1.15
N ALA A 107 -9.97 23.78 0.10
CA ALA A 107 -10.72 24.23 1.27
C ALA A 107 -10.71 25.77 1.40
N ASP A 108 -9.55 26.39 1.18
CA ASP A 108 -9.39 27.85 1.22
C ASP A 108 -10.15 28.54 0.07
N ARG A 109 -10.05 28.02 -1.16
CA ARG A 109 -10.75 28.59 -2.33
C ARG A 109 -12.27 28.49 -2.26
N GLN A 110 -12.79 27.43 -1.65
CA GLN A 110 -14.23 27.20 -1.56
C GLN A 110 -14.83 27.65 -0.22
N ASP A 111 -14.02 28.26 0.67
CA ASP A 111 -14.39 28.63 2.03
C ASP A 111 -15.05 27.44 2.79
N ALA A 112 -14.50 26.25 2.57
CA ALA A 112 -15.07 24.97 2.99
C ALA A 112 -14.05 24.17 3.81
N PRO A 113 -13.89 24.46 5.12
CA PRO A 113 -12.88 23.80 5.95
C PRO A 113 -13.08 22.28 6.08
N GLY A 114 -14.31 21.79 5.87
CA GLY A 114 -14.63 20.36 5.87
C GLY A 114 -13.87 19.55 4.80
N ILE A 115 -13.44 20.18 3.70
CA ILE A 115 -12.64 19.52 2.65
C ILE A 115 -11.28 19.08 3.19
N LEU A 116 -10.68 19.87 4.09
CA LEU A 116 -9.42 19.51 4.72
C LEU A 116 -9.54 18.26 5.60
N VAL A 117 -10.68 18.10 6.29
CA VAL A 117 -10.98 16.90 7.10
C VAL A 117 -11.03 15.64 6.23
N ILE A 118 -11.60 15.74 5.02
CA ILE A 118 -11.60 14.63 4.05
C ILE A 118 -10.16 14.27 3.64
N GLY A 119 -9.31 15.28 3.39
CA GLY A 119 -7.89 15.08 3.11
C GLY A 119 -7.17 14.31 4.22
N PHE A 120 -7.39 14.69 5.48
CA PHE A 120 -6.84 13.97 6.63
C PHE A 120 -7.36 12.53 6.74
N ALA A 121 -8.66 12.31 6.50
CA ALA A 121 -9.24 10.97 6.50
C ALA A 121 -8.57 10.06 5.46
N LEU A 122 -8.23 10.58 4.28
CA LEU A 122 -7.53 9.81 3.24
C LEU A 122 -6.09 9.44 3.64
N VAL A 123 -5.37 10.34 4.32
CA VAL A 123 -4.02 10.06 4.83
C VAL A 123 -4.03 8.97 5.90
N LEU A 124 -5.09 8.89 6.71
CA LEU A 124 -5.21 7.88 7.75
C LEU A 124 -5.34 6.46 7.19
N LEU A 125 -5.90 6.27 5.98
CA LEU A 125 -6.10 4.94 5.40
C LEU A 125 -4.81 4.10 5.30
N PRO A 126 -3.73 4.55 4.61
CA PRO A 126 -2.49 3.79 4.56
C PRO A 126 -1.81 3.69 5.93
N PHE A 127 -1.97 4.70 6.79
CA PHE A 127 -1.37 4.69 8.13
C PHE A 127 -2.01 3.61 9.02
N THR A 128 -3.34 3.49 9.03
CA THR A 128 -4.04 2.41 9.71
C THR A 128 -3.62 1.04 9.17
N ALA A 129 -3.46 0.91 7.85
CA ALA A 129 -2.94 -0.31 7.24
C ALA A 129 -1.50 -0.63 7.67
N PHE A 130 -0.66 0.38 7.90
CA PHE A 130 0.69 0.21 8.43
C PHE A 130 0.67 -0.34 9.86
N ILE A 131 -0.13 0.26 10.75
CA ILE A 131 -0.28 -0.22 12.14
C ILE A 131 -0.79 -1.66 12.15
N PHE A 132 -1.80 -1.97 11.33
CA PHE A 132 -2.30 -3.34 11.21
C PHE A 132 -1.20 -4.29 10.70
N SER A 133 -0.41 -3.88 9.70
CA SER A 133 0.70 -4.68 9.18
C SER A 133 1.82 -4.89 10.20
N GLN A 134 2.02 -3.99 11.16
CA GLN A 134 2.95 -4.19 12.27
C GLN A 134 2.51 -5.35 13.16
N ILE A 135 1.22 -5.37 13.53
CA ILE A 135 0.65 -6.45 14.35
C ILE A 135 0.78 -7.79 13.60
N VAL A 136 0.47 -7.81 12.30
CA VAL A 136 0.63 -9.03 11.48
C VAL A 136 2.08 -9.51 11.42
N GLU A 137 3.05 -8.60 11.27
CA GLU A 137 4.48 -8.98 11.26
C GLU A 137 4.91 -9.63 12.58
N GLU A 138 4.48 -9.08 13.72
CA GLU A 138 4.79 -9.62 15.04
C GLU A 138 4.16 -10.99 15.28
N LEU A 139 2.90 -11.17 14.88
CA LEU A 139 2.23 -12.48 14.91
C LEU A 139 2.96 -13.53 14.07
N PHE A 140 3.41 -13.14 12.87
CA PHE A 140 4.17 -14.03 11.99
C PHE A 140 5.55 -14.38 12.57
N LYS A 141 6.20 -13.42 13.22
CA LYS A 141 7.49 -13.63 13.89
C LYS A 141 7.35 -14.63 15.03
N ASN A 142 6.39 -14.40 15.94
CA ASN A 142 6.16 -15.28 17.09
C ASN A 142 5.80 -16.70 16.64
N ALA A 143 4.96 -16.86 15.61
CA ALA A 143 4.62 -18.17 15.06
C ALA A 143 5.82 -18.88 14.40
N ALA A 144 6.73 -18.13 13.78
CA ALA A 144 7.94 -18.69 13.18
C ALA A 144 8.95 -19.17 14.25
N GLU A 145 9.11 -18.42 15.33
CA GLU A 145 9.96 -18.79 16.47
C GLU A 145 9.45 -20.07 17.13
N LEU A 146 8.15 -20.15 17.44
CA LEU A 146 7.53 -21.36 18.01
C LEU A 146 7.71 -22.60 17.14
N LYS A 147 7.63 -22.45 15.82
CA LYS A 147 7.85 -23.57 14.88
C LYS A 147 9.30 -24.04 14.90
N THR A 148 10.24 -23.11 15.04
CA THR A 148 11.69 -23.41 15.07
C THR A 148 12.07 -24.11 16.37
N ASP A 149 11.56 -23.66 17.52
CA ASP A 149 11.83 -24.28 18.81
C ASP A 149 11.27 -25.71 18.90
N ASN A 150 10.08 -25.94 18.34
CA ASN A 150 9.49 -27.27 18.27
C ASN A 150 10.30 -28.23 17.37
N GLU A 151 10.93 -27.73 16.30
CA GLU A 151 11.83 -28.55 15.46
C GLU A 151 13.16 -28.88 16.14
N LEU A 152 13.61 -28.08 17.12
CA LEU A 152 14.86 -28.28 17.86
C LEU A 152 14.73 -29.19 19.09
N THR A 153 13.51 -29.43 19.58
CA THR A 153 13.25 -30.19 20.83
C THR A 153 12.86 -31.65 20.57
N ILE A 154 12.60 -32.03 19.30
CA ILE A 154 12.24 -33.40 18.88
C ILE A 154 13.48 -34.18 18.47
#